data_AF-A0A954KZ27-F1
#
_entry.id   AF-A0A954KZ27-F1
#
_cell.length_a   1.000
_cell.length_b   1.000
_cell.length_c   1.000
_cell.angle_alpha   90.00
_cell.angle_beta   90.00
_cell.angle_gamma   90.00
#
_symmetry.space_group_name_H-M   'P 1'
#
loop_
_entity.id
_entity.type
_entity.pdbx_description
1 polymer ?
#
loop_
_entity_poly.entity_id
_entity_poly.type
_entity_poly.pdbx_seq_one_letter_code
_entity_poly.pdbx_strand_id
1 'polypeptide(L)'
;MDAKQVAMEAELSELLQRASEVACRLQKLEQGRGTPHYDQIESAAHEVGQRLSRMVQKNRASDVAAEHSSERACPDCRNKCPVETITRQVTSIDGPVEVTETIAYCASCRRSFFPSTESTGTRPAGIDTRVQVPARGAQRGAAVTEASGDGGGSGAGTKGVDQHDRKTLS
;
A
#
# COMPACT_ATOMS: atom_id res chain seq x y z
N MET A 1 1.89 30.45 4.41
CA MET A 1 1.20 29.63 3.39
C MET A 1 0.39 30.54 2.50
N ASP A 2 0.28 30.21 1.22
CA ASP A 2 -0.62 30.90 0.28
C ASP A 2 -2.09 30.68 0.69
N ALA A 3 -2.95 31.68 0.52
CA ALA A 3 -4.37 31.61 0.83
C ALA A 3 -5.06 30.46 0.10
N LYS A 4 -4.63 30.17 -1.15
CA LYS A 4 -5.12 29.03 -1.93
C LYS A 4 -4.76 27.70 -1.28
N GLN A 5 -3.54 27.56 -0.77
CA GLN A 5 -3.09 26.34 -0.09
C GLN A 5 -3.91 26.08 1.17
N VAL A 6 -4.14 27.12 1.99
CA VAL A 6 -4.95 26.99 3.22
C VAL A 6 -6.38 26.55 2.90
N ALA A 7 -6.99 27.08 1.84
CA ALA A 7 -8.32 26.67 1.42
C ALA A 7 -8.37 25.19 0.99
N MET A 8 -7.38 24.72 0.24
CA MET A 8 -7.29 23.31 -0.18
C MET A 8 -7.06 22.36 1.01
N GLU A 9 -6.26 22.77 2.00
CA GLU A 9 -6.04 21.99 3.22
C GLU A 9 -7.33 21.87 4.07
N ALA A 10 -8.12 22.95 4.13
CA ALA A 10 -9.43 22.94 4.79
C ALA A 10 -10.43 22.02 4.07
N GLU A 11 -10.51 22.10 2.75
CA GLU A 11 -11.34 21.22 1.93
C GLU A 11 -10.96 19.75 2.10
N LEU A 12 -9.65 19.44 2.05
CA LEU A 12 -9.16 18.08 2.29
C LEU A 12 -9.56 17.58 3.69
N SER A 13 -9.46 18.42 4.72
CA SER A 13 -9.82 18.07 6.09
C SER A 13 -11.32 17.75 6.21
N GLU A 14 -12.18 18.54 5.58
CA GLU A 14 -13.63 18.29 5.55
C GLU A 14 -13.96 16.96 4.83
N LEU A 15 -13.32 16.70 3.69
CA LEU A 15 -13.50 15.47 2.94
C LEU A 15 -13.04 14.24 3.72
N LEU A 16 -11.91 14.33 4.42
CA LEU A 16 -11.41 13.26 5.28
C LEU A 16 -12.34 12.98 6.46
N GLN A 17 -12.90 14.02 7.08
CA GLN A 17 -13.89 13.86 8.13
C GLN A 17 -15.13 13.12 7.63
N ARG A 18 -15.69 13.54 6.49
CA ARG A 18 -16.84 12.86 5.86
C ARG A 18 -16.52 11.41 5.47
N ALA A 19 -15.33 11.16 4.93
CA ALA A 19 -14.88 9.82 4.59
C ALA A 19 -14.79 8.93 5.85
N SER A 20 -14.31 9.47 6.97
CA SER A 20 -14.22 8.74 8.24
C SER A 20 -15.59 8.33 8.78
N GLU A 21 -16.61 9.18 8.63
CA GLU A 21 -17.98 8.88 9.05
C GLU A 21 -18.62 7.78 8.20
N VAL A 22 -18.33 7.77 6.90
CA VAL A 22 -18.76 6.70 5.98
C VAL A 22 -18.03 5.39 6.32
N ALA A 23 -16.71 5.44 6.52
CA ALA A 23 -15.91 4.28 6.89
C ALA A 23 -16.39 3.65 8.21
N CYS A 24 -16.63 4.46 9.23
CA CYS A 24 -17.20 4.00 10.50
C CYS A 24 -18.55 3.29 10.32
N ARG A 25 -19.41 3.79 9.42
CA ARG A 25 -20.71 3.15 9.13
C ARG A 25 -20.55 1.83 8.38
N LEU A 26 -19.67 1.77 7.38
CA LEU A 26 -19.36 0.54 6.65
C LEU A 26 -18.82 -0.54 7.58
N GLN A 27 -17.84 -0.20 8.42
CA GLN A 27 -17.29 -1.13 9.39
C GLN A 27 -18.36 -1.67 10.36
N LYS A 28 -19.22 -0.79 10.90
CA LYS A 28 -20.31 -1.22 11.79
C LYS A 28 -21.28 -2.20 11.12
N LEU A 29 -21.51 -2.06 9.81
CA LEU A 29 -22.36 -2.98 9.05
C LEU A 29 -21.68 -4.35 8.87
N GLU A 30 -20.37 -4.37 8.62
CA GLU A 30 -19.59 -5.59 8.39
C GLU A 30 -19.31 -6.39 9.68
N GLN A 31 -19.10 -5.70 10.80
CA GLN A 31 -18.67 -6.29 12.08
C GLN A 31 -19.74 -7.18 12.76
N GLY A 32 -21.02 -7.01 12.44
CA GLY A 32 -22.11 -7.78 13.05
C GLY A 32 -22.38 -7.42 14.52
N ARG A 33 -22.85 -8.38 15.33
CA ARG A 33 -23.22 -8.14 16.73
C ARG A 33 -22.00 -8.33 17.66
N GLY A 34 -21.76 -7.36 18.55
CA GLY A 34 -20.74 -7.43 19.60
C GLY A 34 -19.80 -6.23 19.61
N THR A 35 -18.98 -6.13 20.66
CA THR A 35 -17.92 -5.12 20.77
C THR A 35 -16.69 -5.60 19.99
N PRO A 36 -16.15 -4.81 19.05
CA PRO A 36 -14.97 -5.21 18.30
C PRO A 36 -13.73 -5.14 19.17
N HIS A 37 -12.74 -5.94 18.82
CA HIS A 37 -11.37 -5.70 19.28
C HIS A 37 -10.77 -4.51 18.53
N TYR A 38 -9.82 -3.82 19.16
CA TYR A 38 -9.24 -2.61 18.60
C TYR A 38 -8.47 -2.85 17.30
N ASP A 39 -7.82 -4.00 17.17
CA ASP A 39 -7.11 -4.42 15.94
C ASP A 39 -8.04 -4.50 14.72
N GLN A 40 -9.31 -4.87 14.92
CA GLN A 40 -10.33 -4.86 13.87
C GLN A 40 -10.70 -3.43 13.46
N ILE A 41 -10.79 -2.51 14.43
CA ILE A 41 -10.99 -1.07 14.19
C ILE A 41 -9.82 -0.51 13.37
N GLU A 42 -8.61 -0.76 13.84
CA GLU A 42 -7.37 -0.29 13.22
C GLU A 42 -7.21 -0.83 11.80
N SER A 43 -7.41 -2.13 11.58
CA SER A 43 -7.24 -2.77 10.27
C SER A 43 -8.18 -2.17 9.22
N ALA A 44 -9.46 -1.96 9.58
CA ALA A 44 -10.43 -1.34 8.67
C ALA A 44 -10.09 0.12 8.37
N ALA A 45 -9.68 0.89 9.38
CA ALA A 45 -9.24 2.27 9.19
C ALA A 45 -8.00 2.35 8.29
N HIS A 46 -7.04 1.45 8.50
CA HIS A 46 -5.83 1.37 7.68
C HIS A 46 -6.16 1.03 6.23
N GLU A 47 -7.08 0.10 5.97
CA GLU A 47 -7.50 -0.25 4.62
C GLU A 47 -8.09 0.96 3.86
N VAL A 48 -8.91 1.77 4.53
CA VAL A 48 -9.44 3.02 3.94
C VAL A 48 -8.32 3.99 3.60
N GLY A 49 -7.33 4.15 4.49
CA GLY A 49 -6.14 4.97 4.24
C GLY A 49 -5.34 4.48 3.02
N GLN A 50 -5.12 3.17 2.91
CA GLN A 50 -4.43 2.58 1.77
C GLN A 50 -5.19 2.82 0.45
N ARG A 51 -6.52 2.69 0.45
CA ARG A 51 -7.35 2.99 -0.73
C ARG A 51 -7.18 4.44 -1.17
N LEU A 52 -7.26 5.40 -0.25
CA LEU A 52 -7.05 6.82 -0.54
C LEU A 52 -5.64 7.08 -1.08
N SER A 53 -4.62 6.52 -0.45
CA SER A 53 -3.22 6.63 -0.90
C SER A 53 -3.05 6.17 -2.35
N ARG A 54 -3.59 4.99 -2.69
CA ARG A 54 -3.54 4.46 -4.07
C ARG A 54 -4.28 5.36 -5.08
N MET A 55 -5.41 5.96 -4.69
CA MET A 55 -6.14 6.92 -5.54
C MET A 55 -5.32 8.18 -5.81
N VAL A 56 -4.70 8.75 -4.77
CA VAL A 56 -3.84 9.94 -4.91
C VAL A 56 -2.64 9.64 -5.82
N GLN A 57 -1.98 8.50 -5.63
CA GLN A 57 -0.86 8.05 -6.46
C GLN A 57 -1.27 7.92 -7.94
N LYS A 58 -2.39 7.25 -8.23
CA LYS A 58 -2.93 7.11 -9.59
C LYS A 58 -3.23 8.47 -10.22
N ASN A 59 -3.95 9.33 -9.51
CA ASN A 59 -4.36 10.62 -10.04
C ASN A 59 -3.16 11.52 -10.30
N ARG A 60 -2.23 11.63 -9.35
CA ARG A 60 -1.05 12.49 -9.53
C ARG A 60 -0.15 11.98 -10.65
N ALA A 61 0.01 10.66 -10.80
CA ALA A 61 0.75 10.11 -11.94
C ALA A 61 0.09 10.47 -13.28
N SER A 62 -1.23 10.40 -13.36
CA SER A 62 -1.98 10.83 -14.54
C SER A 62 -1.80 12.32 -14.83
N ASP A 63 -1.84 13.18 -13.82
CA ASP A 63 -1.61 14.62 -13.99
C ASP A 63 -0.21 14.89 -14.53
N VAL A 64 0.81 14.24 -13.93
CA VAL A 64 2.20 14.36 -14.39
C VAL A 64 2.33 13.88 -15.83
N ALA A 65 1.70 12.76 -16.20
CA ALA A 65 1.72 12.26 -17.57
C ALA A 65 1.08 13.25 -18.56
N ALA A 66 0.02 13.94 -18.16
CA ALA A 66 -0.69 14.92 -18.99
C ALA A 66 0.07 16.24 -19.18
N GLU A 67 0.99 16.59 -18.26
CA GLU A 67 1.80 17.81 -18.32
C GLU A 67 2.93 17.75 -19.38
N HIS A 68 3.18 16.60 -20.02
CA HIS A 68 4.27 16.43 -20.99
C HIS A 68 3.94 16.88 -22.42
N SER A 69 4.95 17.41 -23.10
CA SER A 69 4.89 17.69 -24.55
C SER A 69 4.85 16.40 -25.37
N SER A 70 4.27 16.48 -26.57
CA SER A 70 4.19 15.37 -27.54
C SER A 70 5.56 14.89 -28.07
N GLU A 71 6.62 15.68 -27.87
CA GLU A 71 7.99 15.33 -28.21
C GLU A 71 8.95 15.67 -27.06
N ARG A 72 10.01 14.89 -26.91
CA ARG A 72 11.11 15.16 -25.98
C ARG A 72 12.47 14.85 -26.61
N ALA A 73 13.48 15.64 -26.28
CA ALA A 73 14.84 15.35 -26.68
C ALA A 73 15.37 14.10 -25.95
N CYS A 74 15.99 13.17 -26.69
CA CYS A 74 16.69 12.03 -26.12
C CYS A 74 17.84 12.53 -25.21
N PRO A 75 17.99 12.02 -23.99
CA PRO A 75 19.06 12.45 -23.08
C PRO A 75 20.47 12.13 -23.61
N ASP A 76 20.61 11.13 -24.48
CA ASP A 76 21.91 10.70 -25.02
C ASP A 76 22.28 11.45 -26.30
N CYS A 77 21.42 11.43 -27.33
CA CYS A 77 21.72 11.97 -28.66
C CYS A 77 21.02 13.29 -28.98
N ARG A 78 20.15 13.79 -28.08
CA ARG A 78 19.35 15.02 -28.23
C ARG A 78 18.37 15.06 -29.40
N ASN A 79 18.19 13.96 -30.14
CA ASN A 79 17.15 13.86 -31.16
C ASN A 79 15.77 13.97 -30.53
N LYS A 80 14.86 14.70 -31.19
CA LYS A 80 13.46 14.76 -30.78
C LYS A 80 12.81 13.40 -31.00
N CYS A 81 12.21 12.88 -29.94
CA CYS A 81 11.54 11.58 -29.92
C CYS A 81 10.08 11.81 -29.55
N PRO A 82 9.13 11.14 -30.22
CA PRO A 82 7.73 11.19 -29.85
C PRO A 82 7.53 10.63 -28.44
N VAL A 83 6.62 11.24 -27.70
CA VAL A 83 6.21 10.81 -26.36
C VAL A 83 4.86 10.13 -26.47
N GLU A 84 4.76 8.93 -25.92
CA GLU A 84 3.54 8.14 -25.84
C GLU A 84 3.13 7.98 -24.38
N THR A 85 1.83 7.88 -24.12
CA THR A 85 1.30 7.60 -22.79
C THR A 85 0.97 6.13 -22.69
N ILE A 86 1.48 5.48 -21.65
CA ILE A 86 1.21 4.08 -21.35
C ILE A 86 0.64 3.94 -19.94
N THR A 87 -0.08 2.86 -19.71
CA THR A 87 -0.61 2.50 -18.39
C THR A 87 0.00 1.17 -17.97
N ARG A 88 0.50 1.09 -16.74
CA ARG A 88 1.06 -0.15 -16.18
C ARG A 88 0.75 -0.29 -14.69
N GLN A 89 0.78 -1.52 -14.20
CA GLN A 89 0.64 -1.78 -12.77
C GLN A 89 2.01 -1.65 -12.06
N VAL A 90 2.01 -0.99 -10.91
CA VAL A 90 3.16 -0.81 -10.01
C VAL A 90 2.75 -1.27 -8.62
N THR A 91 3.67 -1.92 -7.89
CA THR A 91 3.46 -2.27 -6.48
C THR A 91 3.94 -1.11 -5.60
N SER A 92 3.03 -0.42 -4.93
CA SER A 92 3.35 0.55 -3.88
C SER A 92 3.37 -0.11 -2.51
N ILE A 93 3.78 0.64 -1.48
CA ILE A 93 3.71 0.20 -0.08
C ILE A 93 2.27 -0.17 0.31
N ASP A 94 1.30 0.54 -0.24
CA ASP A 94 -0.13 0.35 0.02
C ASP A 94 -0.79 -0.66 -0.94
N GLY A 95 0.00 -1.35 -1.77
CA GLY A 95 -0.48 -2.38 -2.71
C GLY A 95 -0.42 -1.98 -4.19
N PRO A 96 -1.04 -2.77 -5.08
CA PRO A 96 -0.96 -2.52 -6.52
C PRO A 96 -1.71 -1.25 -6.94
N VAL A 97 -1.07 -0.42 -7.76
CA VAL A 97 -1.62 0.81 -8.33
C VAL A 97 -1.44 0.78 -9.84
N GLU A 98 -2.49 1.14 -10.57
CA GLU A 98 -2.41 1.39 -12.01
C GLU A 98 -1.92 2.82 -12.25
N VAL A 99 -0.75 2.96 -12.86
CA VAL A 99 -0.05 4.22 -13.06
C VAL A 99 0.02 4.52 -14.55
N THR A 100 -0.40 5.73 -14.91
CA THR A 100 -0.22 6.30 -16.25
C THR A 100 1.11 7.04 -16.28
N GLU A 101 1.96 6.71 -17.25
CA GLU A 101 3.29 7.29 -17.41
C GLU A 101 3.54 7.63 -18.87
N THR A 102 4.43 8.60 -19.11
CA THR A 102 4.91 8.91 -20.45
C THR A 102 6.21 8.18 -20.74
N ILE A 103 6.34 7.67 -21.96
CA ILE A 103 7.53 6.99 -22.46
C ILE A 103 7.89 7.56 -23.82
N ALA A 104 9.19 7.73 -24.07
CA ALA A 104 9.69 8.08 -25.38
C ALA A 104 10.72 7.03 -25.82
N TYR A 105 10.71 6.68 -27.11
CA TYR A 105 11.68 5.78 -27.70
C TYR A 105 12.57 6.52 -28.70
N CYS A 106 13.88 6.43 -28.51
CA CYS A 106 14.83 6.98 -29.46
C CYS A 106 15.25 5.91 -30.47
N ALA A 107 14.87 6.08 -31.74
CA ALA A 107 15.27 5.17 -32.82
C ALA A 107 16.79 5.16 -33.07
N SER A 108 17.48 6.30 -32.87
CA SER A 108 18.92 6.41 -33.06
C SER A 108 19.71 5.68 -31.98
N CYS A 109 19.31 5.82 -30.71
CA CYS A 109 19.96 5.15 -29.58
C CYS A 109 19.40 3.74 -29.31
N ARG A 110 18.27 3.40 -29.94
CA ARG A 110 17.50 2.16 -29.75
C ARG A 110 17.16 1.89 -28.28
N ARG A 111 16.72 2.94 -27.57
CA ARG A 111 16.43 2.89 -26.14
C ARG A 111 15.19 3.70 -25.81
N SER A 112 14.39 3.19 -24.88
CA SER A 112 13.31 3.93 -24.25
C SER A 112 13.85 4.77 -23.09
N PHE A 113 13.22 5.92 -22.87
CA PHE A 113 13.49 6.78 -21.73
C PHE A 113 12.17 7.39 -21.22
N PHE A 114 12.15 7.72 -19.93
CA PHE A 114 11.06 8.49 -19.36
C PHE A 114 11.33 9.97 -19.61
N PRO A 115 10.40 10.74 -20.20
CA PRO A 115 10.57 12.15 -20.43
C PRO A 115 10.54 12.87 -19.07
N SER A 116 11.67 13.03 -18.40
CA SER A 116 11.68 13.79 -17.14
C SER A 116 11.39 15.27 -17.42
N THR A 117 10.60 15.91 -16.57
CA THR A 117 10.64 17.36 -16.41
C THR A 117 12.07 17.74 -16.05
N GLU A 118 12.56 18.85 -16.57
CA GLU A 118 13.98 19.20 -16.63
C GLU A 118 14.70 19.05 -15.28
N SER A 119 15.37 17.92 -15.10
CA SER A 119 16.57 17.85 -14.30
C SER A 119 17.66 17.50 -15.28
N THR A 120 18.60 18.43 -15.44
CA THR A 120 19.94 18.14 -15.91
C THR A 120 20.50 17.03 -15.02
N GLY A 121 20.27 15.78 -15.44
CA GLY A 121 20.81 14.59 -14.84
C GLY A 121 22.31 14.51 -15.09
N THR A 122 23.07 15.44 -14.51
CA THR A 122 24.48 15.23 -14.24
C THR A 122 24.52 14.08 -13.24
N ARG A 123 24.78 12.86 -13.72
CA ARG A 123 25.14 11.74 -12.86
C ARG A 123 26.38 12.18 -12.05
N PRO A 124 26.33 12.31 -10.71
CA PRO A 124 27.58 12.29 -9.96
C PRO A 124 28.20 10.91 -10.21
N ALA A 125 29.46 10.90 -10.66
CA ALA A 125 30.22 9.68 -10.79
C ALA A 125 30.32 9.01 -9.41
N GLY A 126 29.79 7.78 -9.31
CA GLY A 126 30.04 6.89 -8.18
C GLY A 126 29.26 7.18 -6.90
N ILE A 127 28.05 6.62 -6.80
CA ILE A 127 27.51 6.21 -5.48
C ILE A 127 27.28 4.71 -5.56
N ASP A 128 28.23 3.96 -5.00
CA ASP A 128 28.12 2.55 -4.68
C ASP A 128 27.27 2.43 -3.40
N THR A 129 25.94 2.39 -3.55
CA THR A 129 25.06 2.13 -2.42
C THR A 129 24.89 0.62 -2.23
N ARG A 130 25.95 -0.03 -1.75
CA ARG A 130 25.76 -1.19 -0.86
C ARG A 130 25.06 -0.68 0.39
N VAL A 131 23.72 -0.70 0.39
CA VAL A 131 22.94 -0.62 1.63
C VAL A 131 23.24 -1.89 2.41
N GLN A 132 24.21 -1.79 3.30
CA GLN A 132 24.53 -2.81 4.27
C GLN A 132 23.41 -2.79 5.32
N VAL A 133 22.45 -3.70 5.18
CA VAL A 133 21.44 -3.95 6.22
C VAL A 133 22.17 -4.55 7.42
N PRO A 134 22.19 -3.92 8.60
CA PRO A 134 22.77 -4.55 9.78
C PRO A 134 21.90 -5.75 10.18
N ALA A 135 22.53 -6.91 10.27
CA ALA A 135 21.94 -8.13 10.82
C ALA A 135 21.46 -7.84 12.26
N ARG A 136 20.16 -7.96 12.51
CA ARG A 136 19.61 -7.93 13.88
C ARG A 136 20.21 -9.10 14.66
N GLY A 137 21.08 -8.77 15.61
CA GLY A 137 21.67 -9.70 16.54
C GLY A 137 20.61 -10.46 17.33
N ALA A 138 20.74 -11.77 17.33
CA ALA A 138 20.05 -12.68 18.22
C ALA A 138 20.46 -12.36 19.67
N GLN A 139 19.53 -11.83 20.46
CA GLN A 139 19.68 -11.82 21.91
C GLN A 139 19.20 -13.16 22.46
N ARG A 140 20.16 -13.97 22.87
CA ARG A 140 20.00 -15.13 23.76
C ARG A 140 20.18 -14.65 25.22
N GLY A 141 19.43 -15.27 26.12
CA GLY A 141 19.58 -15.20 27.57
C GLY A 141 18.39 -14.49 28.23
N ALA A 142 17.76 -14.99 29.29
CA ALA A 142 18.16 -16.01 30.24
C ALA A 142 16.93 -16.70 30.84
N ALA A 143 17.12 -17.98 31.15
CA ALA A 143 16.24 -18.77 31.98
C ALA A 143 16.18 -18.21 33.40
N VAL A 144 14.98 -18.16 33.96
CA VAL A 144 14.75 -18.16 35.41
C VAL A 144 13.79 -19.31 35.69
N THR A 145 14.35 -20.34 36.30
CA THR A 145 13.67 -21.42 36.99
C THR A 145 13.14 -20.90 38.31
N GLU A 146 11.84 -21.05 38.59
CA GLU A 146 11.36 -21.34 39.93
C GLU A 146 10.17 -22.30 39.85
N ALA A 147 10.15 -23.19 40.83
CA ALA A 147 9.37 -24.41 40.89
C ALA A 147 8.14 -24.26 41.79
N SER A 148 7.30 -25.29 41.71
CA SER A 148 6.42 -25.82 42.77
C SER A 148 4.98 -25.33 42.79
N GLY A 149 4.06 -26.30 42.68
CA GLY A 149 2.63 -26.12 42.90
C GLY A 149 1.80 -27.33 42.48
N ASP A 150 1.74 -28.34 43.34
CA ASP A 150 1.00 -29.60 43.25
C ASP A 150 -0.52 -29.50 43.01
N GLY A 151 -1.07 -30.60 42.46
CA GLY A 151 -2.49 -31.00 42.52
C GLY A 151 -3.04 -31.34 41.13
N GLY A 152 -3.28 -32.58 40.70
CA GLY A 152 -3.84 -33.73 41.43
C GLY A 152 -5.32 -33.87 41.07
N GLY A 153 -5.68 -34.77 40.15
CA GLY A 153 -7.09 -35.01 39.80
C GLY A 153 -7.35 -35.91 38.59
N SER A 154 -7.26 -37.23 38.81
CA SER A 154 -7.76 -38.28 37.92
C SER A 154 -9.26 -38.19 37.66
N GLY A 155 -9.69 -38.55 36.44
CA GLY A 155 -11.09 -38.87 36.13
C GLY A 155 -11.23 -39.52 34.76
N ALA A 156 -11.55 -40.82 34.76
CA ALA A 156 -11.66 -41.69 33.60
C ALA A 156 -13.10 -41.81 33.06
N GLY A 157 -13.24 -42.24 31.79
CA GLY A 157 -14.45 -42.86 31.21
C GLY A 157 -15.40 -41.90 30.49
N THR A 158 -16.12 -42.23 29.41
CA THR A 158 -16.36 -43.48 28.65
C THR A 158 -17.02 -43.15 27.29
N LYS A 159 -16.82 -44.07 26.34
CA LYS A 159 -17.55 -44.46 25.09
C LYS A 159 -18.97 -43.91 24.76
N GLY A 160 -19.27 -43.91 23.45
CA GLY A 160 -20.61 -44.03 22.80
C GLY A 160 -20.81 -42.98 21.69
N VAL A 161 -20.76 -43.22 20.36
CA VAL A 161 -21.56 -44.04 19.41
C VAL A 161 -22.95 -43.45 19.07
N ASP A 162 -23.29 -43.52 17.77
CA ASP A 162 -24.55 -43.27 17.01
C ASP A 162 -24.82 -41.83 16.52
N GLN A 163 -24.86 -41.51 15.20
CA GLN A 163 -25.71 -41.96 14.06
C GLN A 163 -27.23 -41.77 14.23
N HIS A 164 -27.78 -40.78 13.52
CA HIS A 164 -29.07 -40.74 12.78
C HIS A 164 -29.32 -39.26 12.38
N ASP A 165 -29.44 -38.84 11.12
CA ASP A 165 -30.27 -39.27 9.98
C ASP A 165 -31.78 -39.03 10.20
N ARG A 166 -32.31 -37.96 9.57
CA ARG A 166 -33.71 -37.74 9.13
C ARG A 166 -33.83 -36.33 8.52
N LYS A 167 -33.90 -36.22 7.20
CA LYS A 167 -35.12 -36.22 6.34
C LYS A 167 -35.88 -34.89 6.29
N THR A 168 -35.74 -34.24 5.14
CA THR A 168 -36.79 -33.77 4.19
C THR A 168 -38.27 -33.76 4.62
N LEU A 169 -38.99 -32.84 3.94
CA LEU A 169 -40.44 -32.55 3.87
C LEU A 169 -40.78 -31.28 4.68
N SER A 170 -41.44 -30.24 4.15
CA SER A 170 -42.11 -30.04 2.87
C SER A 170 -42.28 -28.55 2.61
#